data_AF-A0A848CQA4-F1
#
_entry.id   AF-A0A848CQA4-F1
#
_cell.length_a   1.000
_cell.length_b   1.000
_cell.length_c   1.000
_cell.angle_alpha   90.00
_cell.angle_beta   90.00
_cell.angle_gamma   90.00
#
_symmetry.space_group_name_H-M   'P 1'
#
loop_
_entity.id
_entity.type
_entity.pdbx_description
1 polymer ?
#
loop_
_entity_poly.entity_id
_entity_poly.type
_entity_poly.pdbx_seq_one_letter_code
_entity_poly.pdbx_strand_id
1 'polypeptide(L)'
;MNESLRTTFTKEIFERMVSEKLRLIRTEARLTQEQMADAIGLSKKTLVQVEKERKTLGFTAAALVGVLFRNSEIVQAMFGDSTLEIVELLAFTEVNPQAGELSGMEWIAQAQAKARYQSTGRRIWWKDEKIGQQYMKQSHILTGHFRIVDKSETLHYYGTDSAEADARFVQLEHSRHSQEKGE
;
A
#
# COMPACT_ATOMS: atom_id res chain seq x y z
N MET A 1 20.35 -15.17 12.02
CA MET A 1 20.63 -15.63 10.64
C MET A 1 19.48 -15.15 9.77
N ASN A 2 19.71 -14.01 9.10
CA ASN A 2 18.90 -13.35 8.07
C ASN A 2 17.36 -13.45 8.16
N GLU A 3 16.76 -12.56 8.97
CA GLU A 3 15.42 -12.03 8.69
C GLU A 3 15.48 -11.31 7.33
N SER A 4 15.24 -12.11 6.30
CA SER A 4 15.20 -11.72 4.91
C SER A 4 14.03 -10.75 4.71
N LEU A 5 14.38 -9.49 4.49
CA LEU A 5 13.69 -8.54 3.60
C LEU A 5 12.15 -8.63 3.63
N ARG A 6 11.53 -8.33 4.78
CA ARG A 6 10.13 -7.85 4.76
C ARG A 6 10.16 -6.51 4.04
N THR A 7 9.76 -6.46 2.78
CA THR A 7 9.50 -5.18 2.10
C THR A 7 8.21 -4.59 2.66
N THR A 8 8.25 -4.11 3.90
CA THR A 8 7.18 -3.32 4.50
C THR A 8 7.03 -2.05 3.68
N PHE A 9 5.82 -1.65 3.30
CA PHE A 9 5.59 -0.36 2.67
C PHE A 9 6.10 0.78 3.55
N THR A 10 7.07 1.57 3.06
CA THR A 10 7.73 2.63 3.82
C THR A 10 7.42 4.03 3.26
N LYS A 11 7.85 5.08 3.99
CA LYS A 11 7.75 6.47 3.52
C LYS A 11 8.47 6.66 2.18
N GLU A 12 9.64 6.06 2.01
CA GLU A 12 10.45 6.16 0.79
C GLU A 12 9.74 5.54 -0.42
N ILE A 13 9.04 4.41 -0.21
CA ILE A 13 8.23 3.77 -1.27
C ILE A 13 7.08 4.69 -1.67
N PHE A 14 6.35 5.22 -0.69
CA PHE A 14 5.24 6.15 -0.93
C PHE A 14 5.69 7.44 -1.64
N GLU A 15 6.77 8.06 -1.17
CA GLU A 15 7.41 9.23 -1.78
C GLU A 15 7.74 8.99 -3.24
N ARG A 16 8.36 7.84 -3.55
CA ARG A 16 8.73 7.47 -4.92
C ARG A 16 7.49 7.30 -5.79
N MET A 17 6.48 6.53 -5.35
CA MET A 17 5.25 6.31 -6.12
C MET A 17 4.54 7.63 -6.46
N VAL A 18 4.41 8.53 -5.48
CA VAL A 18 3.79 9.83 -5.69
C VAL A 18 4.65 10.71 -6.62
N SER A 19 5.97 10.70 -6.45
CA SER A 19 6.90 11.50 -7.26
C SER A 19 6.87 11.10 -8.74
N GLU A 20 6.89 9.79 -9.03
CA GLU A 20 6.83 9.25 -10.40
C GLU A 20 5.52 9.65 -11.11
N LYS A 21 4.43 9.83 -10.37
CA LYS A 21 3.11 10.21 -10.90
C LYS A 21 2.80 11.70 -10.81
N LEU A 22 3.68 12.50 -10.21
CA LEU A 22 3.42 13.91 -9.88
C LEU A 22 3.01 14.74 -11.11
N ARG A 23 3.71 14.53 -12.24
CA ARG A 23 3.39 15.23 -13.49
C ARG A 23 1.99 14.89 -13.99
N LEU A 24 1.61 13.61 -13.94
CA LEU A 24 0.30 13.15 -14.40
C LEU A 24 -0.81 13.74 -13.51
N ILE A 25 -0.64 13.65 -12.18
CA ILE A 25 -1.56 14.22 -11.18
C ILE A 25 -1.77 15.71 -11.45
N ARG A 26 -0.67 16.45 -11.64
CA ARG A 26 -0.71 17.88 -11.93
C ARG A 26 -1.48 18.19 -13.22
N THR A 27 -1.22 17.44 -14.30
CA THR A 27 -1.89 17.67 -15.59
C THR A 27 -3.37 17.29 -15.57
N GLU A 28 -3.76 16.25 -14.82
CA GLU A 28 -5.16 15.88 -14.61
C GLU A 28 -5.92 17.02 -13.93
N ALA A 29 -5.31 17.62 -12.90
CA ALA A 29 -5.84 18.79 -12.22
C ALA A 29 -5.74 20.11 -13.01
N ARG A 30 -5.18 20.08 -14.24
CA ARG A 30 -4.95 21.24 -15.11
C ARG A 30 -4.12 22.37 -14.47
N LEU A 31 -3.20 22.00 -13.58
CA LEU A 31 -2.33 22.95 -12.90
C LEU A 31 -1.03 23.19 -13.68
N THR A 32 -0.57 24.44 -13.69
CA THR A 32 0.79 24.79 -14.13
C THR A 32 1.82 24.32 -13.10
N GLN A 33 3.10 24.26 -13.49
CA GLN A 33 4.19 23.96 -12.56
C GLN A 33 4.32 24.99 -11.43
N GLU A 34 3.98 26.26 -11.69
CA GLU A 34 3.97 27.29 -10.65
C GLU A 34 2.87 26.98 -9.63
N GLN A 35 1.62 26.83 -10.08
CA GLN A 35 0.46 26.58 -9.22
C GLN A 35 0.61 25.30 -8.39
N MET A 36 1.15 24.24 -8.98
CA MET A 36 1.38 22.99 -8.25
C MET A 36 2.47 23.16 -7.18
N ALA A 37 3.56 23.85 -7.52
CA ALA A 37 4.64 24.09 -6.59
C ALA A 37 4.15 24.92 -5.39
N ASP A 38 3.35 25.96 -5.65
CA ASP A 38 2.71 26.78 -4.62
C ASP A 38 1.76 25.94 -3.74
N ALA A 39 0.92 25.10 -4.36
CA ALA A 39 -0.05 24.26 -3.65
C ALA A 39 0.60 23.26 -2.69
N ILE A 40 1.78 22.75 -3.03
CA ILE A 40 2.49 21.74 -2.22
C ILE A 40 3.67 22.31 -1.41
N GLY A 41 3.83 23.64 -1.39
CA GLY A 41 4.84 24.34 -0.60
C GLY A 41 6.28 24.11 -1.08
N LEU A 42 6.49 23.97 -2.39
CA LEU A 42 7.81 23.80 -3.00
C LEU A 42 8.16 24.94 -3.95
N SER A 43 9.44 25.11 -4.26
CA SER A 43 9.83 25.95 -5.40
C SER A 43 9.51 25.25 -6.73
N LYS A 44 9.15 26.01 -7.76
CA LYS A 44 9.01 25.49 -9.13
C LYS A 44 10.25 24.76 -9.61
N LYS A 45 11.45 25.25 -9.26
CA LYS A 45 12.71 24.57 -9.59
C LYS A 45 12.73 23.16 -9.01
N THR A 46 12.33 23.01 -7.74
CA THR A 46 12.23 21.69 -7.09
C THR A 46 11.21 20.81 -7.78
N LEU A 47 10.00 21.31 -8.05
CA LEU A 47 8.95 20.57 -8.76
C LEU A 47 9.46 20.05 -10.12
N VAL A 48 10.11 20.91 -10.91
CA VAL A 48 10.68 20.53 -12.23
C VAL A 48 11.75 19.46 -12.10
N GLN A 49 12.55 19.45 -11.02
CA GLN A 49 13.54 18.37 -10.80
C GLN A 49 12.86 17.04 -10.48
N VAL A 50 11.76 17.07 -9.73
CA VAL A 50 10.98 15.87 -9.40
C VAL A 50 10.29 15.32 -10.65
N GLU A 51 9.63 16.16 -11.46
CA GLU A 51 8.99 15.72 -12.71
C GLU A 51 9.98 15.22 -13.77
N LYS A 52 11.28 15.53 -13.61
CA LYS A 52 12.38 15.01 -14.43
C LYS A 52 13.05 13.78 -13.80
N GLU A 53 12.47 13.22 -12.75
CA GLU A 53 12.95 12.01 -12.04
C GLU A 53 14.37 12.14 -11.47
N ARG A 54 14.84 13.39 -11.27
CA ARG A 54 16.17 13.65 -10.70
C ARG A 54 16.18 13.71 -9.18
N LYS A 55 15.00 13.85 -8.58
CA LYS A 55 14.75 13.89 -7.14
C LYS A 55 13.36 13.35 -6.84
N THR A 56 13.13 12.90 -5.61
CA THR A 56 11.80 12.61 -5.09
C THR A 56 11.30 13.76 -4.22
N LEU A 57 9.99 13.82 -4.02
CA LEU A 57 9.38 14.57 -2.93
C LEU A 57 9.81 13.96 -1.59
N GLY A 58 9.98 14.78 -0.56
CA GLY A 58 10.01 14.28 0.82
C GLY A 58 8.60 13.96 1.33
N PHE A 59 8.51 13.18 2.41
CA PHE A 59 7.25 12.64 2.94
C PHE A 59 6.16 13.68 3.11
N THR A 60 6.49 14.86 3.66
CA THR A 60 5.50 15.95 3.86
C THR A 60 4.82 16.37 2.57
N ALA A 61 5.59 16.62 1.50
CA ALA A 61 5.04 17.04 0.22
C ALA A 61 4.33 15.88 -0.49
N ALA A 62 4.87 14.66 -0.42
CA ALA A 62 4.22 13.48 -0.98
C ALA A 62 2.87 13.19 -0.30
N ALA A 63 2.82 13.30 1.03
CA ALA A 63 1.60 13.11 1.82
C ALA A 63 0.56 14.18 1.47
N LEU A 64 0.98 15.44 1.36
CA LEU A 64 0.09 16.53 0.95
C LEU A 64 -0.47 16.31 -0.46
N VAL A 65 0.36 15.85 -1.42
CA VAL A 65 -0.12 15.46 -2.75
C VAL A 65 -1.13 14.32 -2.65
N GLY A 66 -0.83 13.27 -1.91
CA GLY A 66 -1.77 12.16 -1.70
C GLY A 66 -3.12 12.67 -1.18
N VAL A 67 -3.11 13.49 -0.13
CA VAL A 67 -4.33 14.02 0.51
C VAL A 67 -5.13 14.95 -0.42
N LEU A 68 -4.48 15.95 -1.02
CA LEU A 68 -5.14 16.95 -1.86
C LEU A 68 -5.72 16.35 -3.14
N PHE A 69 -5.01 15.37 -3.72
CA PHE A 69 -5.39 14.75 -4.98
C PHE A 69 -5.99 13.35 -4.81
N ARG A 70 -6.47 12.99 -3.60
CA ARG A 70 -6.99 11.64 -3.30
C ARG A 70 -8.17 11.18 -4.17
N ASN A 71 -8.88 12.12 -4.81
CA ASN A 71 -9.99 11.84 -5.71
C ASN A 71 -9.56 11.81 -7.19
N SER A 72 -8.29 12.10 -7.50
CA SER A 72 -7.76 11.96 -8.86
C SER A 72 -7.72 10.50 -9.26
N GLU A 73 -7.95 10.22 -10.54
CA GLU A 73 -7.93 8.84 -11.06
C GLU A 73 -6.56 8.20 -10.82
N ILE A 74 -5.49 9.01 -10.92
CA ILE A 74 -4.12 8.54 -10.75
C ILE A 74 -3.82 8.15 -9.30
N VAL A 75 -4.27 8.94 -8.32
CA VAL A 75 -4.08 8.59 -6.90
C VAL A 75 -5.00 7.43 -6.51
N GLN A 76 -6.23 7.39 -7.00
CA GLN A 76 -7.15 6.26 -6.80
C GLN A 76 -6.60 4.96 -7.39
N ALA A 77 -5.95 5.02 -8.56
CA ALA A 77 -5.29 3.86 -9.14
C ALA A 77 -4.10 3.37 -8.30
N MET A 78 -3.38 4.28 -7.62
CA MET A 78 -2.26 3.90 -6.76
C MET A 78 -2.71 3.36 -5.40
N PHE A 79 -3.66 4.04 -4.76
CA PHE A 79 -3.96 3.85 -3.34
C PHE A 79 -5.43 3.57 -3.02
N GLY A 80 -6.32 3.73 -4.00
CA GLY A 80 -7.77 3.71 -3.80
C GLY A 80 -8.21 4.72 -2.73
N ASP A 81 -9.27 4.36 -2.00
CA ASP A 81 -9.79 5.18 -0.91
C ASP A 81 -8.92 5.17 0.35
N SER A 82 -7.84 4.39 0.39
CA SER A 82 -6.99 4.23 1.58
C SER A 82 -5.90 5.29 1.71
N THR A 83 -5.88 6.31 0.85
CA THR A 83 -4.80 7.33 0.80
C THR A 83 -4.52 7.96 2.17
N LEU A 84 -5.56 8.33 2.91
CA LEU A 84 -5.41 8.95 4.23
C LEU A 84 -4.85 7.96 5.25
N GLU A 85 -5.42 6.76 5.28
CA GLU A 85 -5.01 5.66 6.15
C GLU A 85 -3.53 5.29 5.98
N ILE A 86 -3.02 5.30 4.75
CA ILE A 86 -1.60 5.02 4.48
C ILE A 86 -0.73 6.15 5.01
N VAL A 87 -1.12 7.40 4.76
CA VAL A 87 -0.36 8.56 5.25
C VAL A 87 -0.30 8.54 6.77
N GLU A 88 -1.42 8.26 7.44
CA GLU A 88 -1.49 8.09 8.90
C GLU A 88 -0.59 6.94 9.37
N LEU A 89 -0.72 5.76 8.75
CA LEU A 89 0.09 4.59 9.09
C LEU A 89 1.58 4.92 8.99
N LEU A 90 2.01 5.48 7.86
CA LEU A 90 3.40 5.83 7.59
C LEU A 90 3.91 6.94 8.53
N ALA A 91 3.09 7.94 8.82
CA ALA A 91 3.46 9.01 9.75
C ALA A 91 3.76 8.47 11.15
N PHE A 92 3.01 7.47 11.60
CA PHE A 92 3.10 6.90 12.94
C PHE A 92 3.81 5.54 13.02
N THR A 93 4.45 5.05 11.95
CA THR A 93 5.11 3.73 11.94
C THR A 93 6.13 3.56 13.07
N GLU A 94 6.87 4.62 13.41
CA GLU A 94 7.91 4.61 14.45
C GLU A 94 7.38 4.98 15.84
N VAL A 95 6.11 5.39 15.94
CA VAL A 95 5.47 5.71 17.22
C VAL A 95 4.93 4.42 17.81
N ASN A 96 5.68 3.83 18.75
CA ASN A 96 5.30 2.60 19.44
C ASN A 96 4.38 2.89 20.64
N PRO A 97 3.08 2.53 20.60
CA PRO A 97 2.17 2.76 21.72
C PRO A 97 2.44 1.83 22.92
N GLN A 98 3.33 0.83 22.79
CA GLN A 98 3.60 -0.19 23.82
C GLN A 98 4.61 0.26 24.88
N ALA A 99 5.17 1.47 24.78
CA ALA A 99 6.09 1.98 25.79
C ALA A 99 5.33 2.58 26.98
N GLY A 100 4.78 1.70 27.83
CA GLY A 100 4.57 1.86 29.29
C GLY A 100 3.81 3.06 29.89
N GLU A 101 3.56 4.13 29.15
CA GLU A 101 3.06 5.41 29.66
C GLU A 101 2.13 6.09 28.64
N LEU A 102 1.10 5.40 28.15
CA LEU A 102 0.19 5.99 27.16
C LEU A 102 -1.29 5.71 27.42
N SER A 103 -1.78 6.11 28.59
CA SER A 103 -3.19 6.53 28.69
C SER A 103 -3.35 7.87 27.96
N GLY A 104 -3.64 7.84 26.65
CA GLY A 104 -3.94 9.05 25.85
C GLY A 104 -3.68 8.97 24.34
N MET A 105 -2.97 7.95 23.84
CA MET A 105 -2.68 7.77 22.40
C MET A 105 -3.49 6.65 21.74
N GLU A 106 -4.67 6.32 22.28
CA GLU A 106 -5.56 5.31 21.70
C GLU A 106 -5.95 5.63 20.25
N TRP A 107 -6.08 6.91 19.90
CA TRP A 107 -6.41 7.35 18.55
C TRP A 107 -5.32 6.98 17.52
N ILE A 108 -4.03 6.94 17.91
CA ILE A 108 -2.94 6.52 17.02
C ILE A 108 -3.03 5.00 16.77
N ALA A 109 -3.25 4.23 17.83
CA ALA A 109 -3.45 2.79 17.72
C ALA A 109 -4.70 2.46 16.88
N GLN A 110 -5.78 3.22 17.04
CA GLN A 110 -7.00 3.11 16.24
C GLN A 110 -6.79 3.52 14.78
N ALA A 111 -6.05 4.61 14.51
CA ALA A 111 -5.69 5.01 13.15
C ALA A 111 -4.88 3.93 12.43
N GLN A 112 -3.85 3.39 13.09
CA GLN A 112 -3.09 2.25 12.57
C GLN A 112 -3.97 1.01 12.35
N ALA A 113 -4.89 0.69 13.27
CA ALA A 113 -5.81 -0.44 13.13
C ALA A 113 -6.81 -0.24 11.97
N LYS A 114 -7.38 0.95 11.84
CA LYS A 114 -8.30 1.34 10.76
C LYS A 114 -7.61 1.26 9.40
N ALA A 115 -6.37 1.76 9.31
CA ALA A 115 -5.58 1.69 8.10
C ALA A 115 -5.31 0.25 7.66
N ARG A 116 -4.95 -0.62 8.61
CA ARG A 116 -4.81 -2.06 8.37
C ARG A 116 -6.11 -2.68 7.90
N TYR A 117 -7.23 -2.38 8.54
CA TYR A 117 -8.53 -2.95 8.20
C TYR A 117 -8.98 -2.60 6.78
N GLN A 118 -8.89 -1.32 6.40
CA GLN A 118 -9.39 -0.87 5.10
C GLN A 118 -8.55 -1.33 3.91
N SER A 119 -7.23 -1.42 4.09
CA SER A 119 -6.31 -1.90 3.05
C SER A 119 -6.43 -3.42 2.82
N THR A 120 -6.74 -4.19 3.86
CA THR A 120 -6.86 -5.65 3.81
C THR A 120 -7.95 -6.15 2.84
N GLY A 121 -9.01 -5.37 2.60
CA GLY A 121 -10.13 -5.79 1.75
C GLY A 121 -9.94 -5.57 0.24
N ARG A 122 -9.04 -4.68 -0.19
CA ARG A 122 -9.01 -4.20 -1.59
C ARG A 122 -7.80 -4.73 -2.35
N ARG A 123 -8.03 -5.33 -3.53
CA ARG A 123 -7.00 -5.96 -4.38
C ARG A 123 -5.77 -5.09 -4.68
N ILE A 124 -5.91 -3.77 -4.74
CA ILE A 124 -4.80 -2.83 -4.99
C ILE A 124 -3.66 -2.99 -3.98
N TRP A 125 -3.97 -3.39 -2.75
CA TRP A 125 -2.99 -3.56 -1.67
C TRP A 125 -2.36 -4.95 -1.60
N TRP A 126 -2.63 -5.80 -2.58
CA TRP A 126 -2.19 -7.17 -2.61
C TRP A 126 -1.29 -7.41 -3.80
N LYS A 127 -0.04 -7.77 -3.51
CA LYS A 127 0.96 -8.16 -4.51
C LYS A 127 0.88 -9.66 -4.72
N ASP A 128 0.81 -10.09 -5.97
CA ASP A 128 0.82 -11.51 -6.32
C ASP A 128 2.19 -12.11 -6.01
N GLU A 129 2.22 -13.12 -5.13
CA GLU A 129 3.44 -13.85 -4.75
C GLU A 129 3.51 -15.20 -5.46
N LYS A 130 2.37 -15.90 -5.60
CA LYS A 130 2.26 -17.15 -6.36
C LYS A 130 0.93 -17.19 -7.10
N ILE A 131 0.98 -17.59 -8.37
CA ILE A 131 -0.20 -17.76 -9.21
C ILE A 131 -0.31 -19.24 -9.56
N GLY A 132 -1.38 -19.89 -9.11
CA GLY A 132 -1.71 -21.28 -9.38
C GLY A 132 -2.74 -21.42 -10.49
N GLN A 133 -3.30 -22.62 -10.67
CA GLN A 133 -4.33 -22.82 -11.68
C GLN A 133 -5.66 -22.22 -11.26
N GLN A 134 -6.01 -22.30 -9.97
CA GLN A 134 -7.32 -21.87 -9.46
C GLN A 134 -7.20 -20.84 -8.33
N TYR A 135 -6.04 -20.79 -7.67
CA TYR A 135 -5.77 -19.94 -6.53
C TYR A 135 -4.58 -19.02 -6.79
N MET A 136 -4.52 -17.94 -6.02
CA MET A 136 -3.45 -16.97 -6.02
C MET A 136 -3.07 -16.64 -4.58
N LYS A 137 -1.80 -16.81 -4.23
CA LYS A 137 -1.24 -16.33 -2.96
C LYS A 137 -0.78 -14.89 -3.18
N GLN A 138 -1.25 -13.99 -2.34
CA GLN A 138 -0.89 -12.58 -2.37
C GLN A 138 -0.32 -12.13 -1.03
N SER A 139 0.64 -11.21 -1.05
CA SER A 139 1.14 -10.51 0.13
C SER A 139 0.53 -9.11 0.21
N HIS A 140 0.11 -8.71 1.40
CA HIS A 140 -0.43 -7.38 1.63
C HIS A 140 0.74 -6.41 1.75
N ILE A 141 0.74 -5.39 0.91
CA ILE A 141 1.84 -4.45 0.75
C ILE A 141 2.13 -3.69 2.07
N LEU A 142 1.09 -3.29 2.82
CA LEU A 142 1.27 -2.52 4.06
C LEU A 142 1.56 -3.37 5.29
N THR A 143 0.92 -4.54 5.40
CA THR A 143 0.90 -5.31 6.65
C THR A 143 1.74 -6.57 6.59
N GLY A 144 2.24 -6.94 5.40
CA GLY A 144 2.96 -8.18 5.17
C GLY A 144 2.13 -9.45 5.40
N HIS A 145 0.82 -9.33 5.61
CA HIS A 145 -0.05 -10.49 5.75
C HIS A 145 -0.17 -11.20 4.40
N PHE A 146 -0.45 -12.49 4.42
CA PHE A 146 -0.73 -13.28 3.25
C PHE A 146 -2.21 -13.56 3.17
N ARG A 147 -2.74 -13.54 1.95
CA ARG A 147 -4.05 -14.12 1.64
C ARG A 147 -3.95 -15.09 0.49
N ILE A 148 -4.87 -16.04 0.45
CA ILE A 148 -5.09 -16.89 -0.72
C ILE A 148 -6.50 -16.63 -1.21
N VAL A 149 -6.61 -16.26 -2.48
CA VAL A 149 -7.90 -16.02 -3.15
C VAL A 149 -8.03 -16.94 -4.36
N ASP A 150 -9.25 -17.24 -4.76
CA ASP A 150 -9.51 -17.93 -6.04
C ASP A 150 -9.75 -16.93 -7.19
N LYS A 151 -10.06 -17.45 -8.39
CA LYS A 151 -10.39 -16.64 -9.58
C LYS A 151 -11.59 -15.71 -9.41
N SER A 152 -12.50 -16.00 -8.48
CA SER A 152 -13.64 -15.15 -8.15
C SER A 152 -13.33 -14.13 -7.06
N GLU A 153 -12.06 -14.02 -6.66
CA GLU A 153 -11.57 -13.22 -5.52
C GLU A 153 -12.14 -13.65 -4.16
N THR A 154 -12.68 -14.87 -4.05
CA THR A 154 -13.14 -15.41 -2.76
C THR A 154 -11.93 -15.74 -1.88
N LEU A 155 -11.97 -15.34 -0.61
CA LEU A 155 -10.90 -15.55 0.37
C LEU A 155 -10.92 -16.98 0.92
N HIS A 156 -9.81 -17.70 0.80
CA HIS A 156 -9.63 -19.08 1.31
C HIS A 156 -8.61 -19.17 2.45
N TYR A 157 -7.77 -18.15 2.64
CA TYR A 157 -6.79 -18.09 3.74
C TYR A 157 -6.40 -16.63 4.03
N TYR A 158 -6.12 -16.32 5.29
CA TYR A 158 -5.49 -15.06 5.73
C TYR A 158 -4.60 -15.31 6.94
N GLY A 159 -3.36 -14.80 6.94
CA GLY A 159 -2.43 -14.99 8.05
C GLY A 159 -1.13 -14.19 7.91
N THR A 160 -0.22 -14.27 8.88
CA THR A 160 1.06 -13.54 8.86
C THR A 160 2.27 -14.43 8.56
N ASP A 161 2.11 -15.75 8.60
CA ASP A 161 3.18 -16.72 8.38
C ASP A 161 3.24 -17.12 6.90
N SER A 162 4.38 -16.82 6.25
CA SER A 162 4.57 -17.14 4.83
C SER A 162 4.64 -18.65 4.58
N ALA A 163 5.25 -19.41 5.48
CA ALA A 163 5.42 -20.86 5.32
C ALA A 163 4.07 -21.57 5.48
N GLU A 164 3.26 -21.13 6.45
CA GLU A 164 1.88 -21.63 6.60
C GLU A 164 1.04 -21.29 5.36
N ALA A 165 1.12 -20.04 4.88
CA ALA A 165 0.41 -19.61 3.67
C ALA A 165 0.83 -20.45 2.45
N ASP A 166 2.12 -20.79 2.32
CA ASP A 166 2.60 -21.65 1.25
C ASP A 166 2.08 -23.09 1.33
N ALA A 167 2.06 -23.67 2.53
CA ALA A 167 1.50 -25.00 2.74
C ALA A 167 0.00 -25.04 2.39
N ARG A 168 -0.76 -24.02 2.81
CA ARG A 168 -2.18 -23.88 2.49
C ARG A 168 -2.44 -23.71 1.00
N PHE A 169 -1.61 -22.93 0.31
CA PHE A 169 -1.72 -22.73 -1.15
C PHE A 169 -1.57 -24.05 -1.90
N VAL A 170 -0.55 -24.84 -1.56
CA VAL A 170 -0.33 -26.16 -2.16
C VAL A 170 -1.49 -27.11 -1.86
N GLN A 171 -2.01 -27.11 -0.63
CA GLN A 171 -3.16 -27.95 -0.24
C GLN A 171 -4.41 -27.64 -1.08
N LEU A 172 -4.72 -26.35 -1.29
CA LEU A 172 -5.90 -25.92 -2.04
C LEU A 172 -5.84 -26.33 -3.52
N GLU A 173 -4.68 -26.15 -4.17
CA GLU A 173 -4.48 -26.56 -5.57
C GLU A 173 -4.62 -28.09 -5.75
N HIS A 174 -4.12 -28.90 -4.80
CA HIS A 174 -4.23 -30.37 -4.88
C HIS A 174 -5.64 -30.90 -4.60
N SER A 175 -6.35 -30.31 -3.64
CA SER A 175 -7.68 -30.78 -3.21
C SER A 175 -8.72 -30.64 -4.33
N ARG A 176 -8.62 -29.57 -5.11
CA ARG A 176 -9.56 -29.26 -6.19
C ARG A 176 -9.26 -30.06 -7.47
N HIS A 177 -7.98 -30.35 -7.75
CA HIS A 177 -7.60 -31.28 -8.82
C HIS A 177 -8.12 -32.71 -8.61
N SER A 178 -8.36 -33.11 -7.36
CA SER A 178 -8.94 -34.42 -7.04
C SER A 178 -10.46 -34.45 -7.25
N GLN A 179 -11.13 -33.30 -7.19
CA GLN A 179 -12.56 -33.17 -7.47
C GLN A 179 -12.85 -33.10 -8.98
N GLU A 180 -12.02 -32.42 -9.77
CA GLU A 180 -12.19 -32.32 -11.24
C GLU A 180 -11.85 -33.62 -12.00
N LYS A 181 -11.13 -34.57 -11.39
CA LYS A 181 -10.81 -35.88 -11.99
C LYS A 181 -11.79 -37.00 -11.60
N GLY A 182 -12.77 -36.69 -10.76
CA GLY A 182 -13.78 -37.63 -10.26
C GLY A 182 -15.15 -37.53 -10.94
N GLU A 183 -15.30 -36.67 -11.94
CA GLU A 183 -16.45 -36.56 -12.85
C GLU A 183 -16.08 -37.10 -14.25
#